data_AF-A0AA35JRZ7-F1
#
_entry.id   AF-A0AA35JRZ7-F1
#
_cell.length_a   1.000
_cell.length_b   1.000
_cell.length_c   1.000
_cell.angle_alpha   90.00
_cell.angle_beta   90.00
_cell.angle_gamma   90.00
#
_symmetry.space_group_name_H-M   'P 1'
#
loop_
_entity.id
_entity.type
_entity.pdbx_description
1 polymer ?
#
loop_
_entity_poly.entity_id
_entity_poly.type
_entity_poly.pdbx_seq_one_letter_code
_entity_poly.pdbx_strand_id
1 'polypeptide(L)'
;TQAQHQPFDFKILKELQQSVKANGLQAPYTQALLEATLAQLLVPEDIKLLAHTVLPPSAGVLFAHEWETACRAYAPALLQQVRGNNPNITLADVIDAMMGRGPFVQASVQATLLQILLRDTALAAKQAMRKIPEPSIQSRWGSIRQEARESYSSFMDRLLTAVSRQIENPEAKQIIIKQLAFENANEDCKLALRPIIHNPATDTAAMLHIYQS
;
A
#
# COMPACT_ATOMS: atom_id res chain seq x y z
N THR A 1 -23.77 26.69 10.09
CA THR A 1 -22.38 26.93 9.66
C THR A 1 -22.20 26.20 8.33
N GLN A 2 -21.91 26.88 7.22
CA GLN A 2 -21.68 26.21 5.94
C GLN A 2 -20.44 25.31 6.08
N ALA A 3 -20.56 24.03 5.70
CA ALA A 3 -19.41 23.13 5.66
C ALA A 3 -18.43 23.65 4.59
N GLN A 4 -17.26 24.11 5.01
CA GLN A 4 -16.16 24.50 4.12
C GLN A 4 -15.22 23.31 3.99
N HIS A 5 -14.83 22.97 2.76
CA HIS A 5 -13.80 21.97 2.51
C HIS A 5 -12.49 22.43 3.16
N GLN A 6 -11.96 21.62 4.07
CA GLN A 6 -10.62 21.82 4.61
C GLN A 6 -9.63 21.00 3.77
N PRO A 7 -8.49 21.58 3.38
CA PRO A 7 -7.46 20.84 2.66
C PRO A 7 -7.03 19.60 3.43
N PHE A 8 -6.84 18.49 2.72
CA PHE A 8 -6.36 17.26 3.30
C PHE A 8 -4.97 17.45 3.95
N ASP A 9 -4.78 16.92 5.17
CA ASP A 9 -3.55 17.13 5.93
C ASP A 9 -2.35 16.49 5.22
N PHE A 10 -1.46 17.35 4.73
CA PHE A 10 -0.24 16.96 4.04
C PHE A 10 0.69 16.09 4.90
N LYS A 11 0.66 16.27 6.23
CA LYS A 11 1.47 15.46 7.15
C LYS A 11 1.02 14.00 7.14
N ILE A 12 -0.28 13.76 7.22
CA ILE A 12 -0.87 12.42 7.15
C ILE A 12 -0.58 11.78 5.79
N LEU A 13 -0.75 12.55 4.72
CA LEU A 13 -0.47 12.10 3.36
C LEU A 13 0.99 11.68 3.17
N LYS A 14 1.93 12.47 3.71
CA LYS A 14 3.36 12.16 3.68
C LYS A 14 3.69 10.91 4.49
N GLU A 15 3.12 10.76 5.68
CA GLU A 15 3.32 9.59 6.54
C GLU A 15 2.81 8.31 5.87
N LEU A 16 1.60 8.35 5.28
CA LEU A 16 1.05 7.24 4.51
C LEU A 16 1.91 6.87 3.31
N GLN A 17 2.35 7.87 2.53
CA GLN A 17 3.23 7.62 1.40
C GLN A 17 4.55 6.95 1.84
N GLN A 18 5.13 7.41 2.95
CA GLN A 18 6.35 6.82 3.51
C GLN A 18 6.12 5.39 3.99
N SER A 19 5.00 5.12 4.68
CA SER A 19 4.67 3.77 5.14
C SER A 19 4.42 2.81 3.98
N VAL A 20 3.69 3.24 2.94
CA VAL A 20 3.48 2.40 1.75
C VAL A 20 4.80 2.08 1.04
N LYS A 21 5.71 3.06 0.92
CA LYS A 21 7.03 2.85 0.34
C LYS A 21 7.92 1.93 1.19
N ALA A 22 7.86 2.07 2.52
CA ALA A 22 8.74 1.34 3.43
C ALA A 22 8.27 -0.10 3.73
N ASN A 23 6.95 -0.28 3.89
CA ASN A 23 6.34 -1.50 4.41
C ASN A 23 5.41 -2.19 3.41
N GLY A 24 4.91 -1.46 2.42
CA GLY A 24 3.81 -1.89 1.56
C GLY A 24 2.45 -1.36 2.03
N LEU A 25 1.51 -1.30 1.10
CA LEU A 25 0.10 -0.96 1.31
C LEU A 25 -0.61 -1.94 2.23
N GLN A 26 -0.34 -3.24 2.10
CA GLN A 26 -1.05 -4.28 2.86
C GLN A 26 -0.41 -4.60 4.22
N ALA A 27 0.71 -3.95 4.57
CA ALA A 27 1.32 -4.12 5.88
C ALA A 27 0.36 -3.69 7.01
N PRO A 28 0.31 -4.40 8.16
CA PRO A 28 -0.64 -4.09 9.24
C PRO A 28 -0.60 -2.64 9.71
N TYR A 29 0.60 -2.07 9.86
CA TYR A 29 0.77 -0.67 10.26
C TYR A 29 0.22 0.30 9.20
N THR A 30 0.52 0.08 7.92
CA THR A 30 0.01 0.90 6.82
C THR A 30 -1.52 0.82 6.73
N GLN A 31 -2.10 -0.37 6.92
CA GLN A 31 -3.54 -0.56 6.93
C GLN A 31 -4.21 0.15 8.11
N ALA A 32 -3.61 0.12 9.30
CA ALA A 32 -4.11 0.83 10.47
C ALA A 32 -4.09 2.36 10.24
N LEU A 33 -3.00 2.88 9.67
CA LEU A 33 -2.88 4.30 9.34
C LEU A 33 -3.89 4.73 8.26
N LEU A 34 -4.08 3.90 7.24
CA LEU A 34 -5.07 4.14 6.17
C LEU A 34 -6.49 4.15 6.74
N GLU A 35 -6.81 3.22 7.65
CA GLU A 35 -8.10 3.16 8.33
C GLU A 35 -8.36 4.39 9.19
N ALA A 36 -7.39 4.80 10.01
CA ALA A 36 -7.49 6.02 10.82
C ALA A 36 -7.67 7.28 9.94
N THR A 37 -7.07 7.29 8.75
CA THR A 37 -7.18 8.40 7.81
C THR A 37 -8.55 8.46 7.14
N LEU A 38 -9.05 7.33 6.64
CA LEU A 38 -10.38 7.24 6.03
C LEU A 38 -11.51 7.46 7.04
N ALA A 39 -11.27 7.22 8.33
CA ALA A 39 -12.23 7.50 9.40
C ALA A 39 -12.53 9.00 9.59
N GLN A 40 -11.72 9.90 9.01
CA GLN A 40 -11.93 11.36 9.05
C GLN A 40 -13.03 11.85 8.09
N LEU A 41 -13.79 10.94 7.47
CA LEU A 41 -14.88 11.26 6.53
C LEU A 41 -14.42 12.14 5.36
N LEU A 42 -13.30 11.75 4.76
CA LEU A 42 -12.73 12.45 3.60
C LEU A 42 -13.74 12.59 2.47
N VAL A 43 -13.71 13.74 1.79
CA VAL A 43 -14.50 13.92 0.57
C VAL A 43 -13.91 13.06 -0.56
N PRO A 44 -14.71 12.68 -1.58
CA PRO A 44 -14.23 11.89 -2.71
C PRO A 44 -12.95 12.43 -3.36
N GLU A 45 -12.79 13.76 -3.44
CA GLU A 45 -11.59 14.38 -4.02
C GLU A 45 -10.33 14.12 -3.18
N ASP A 46 -10.45 14.16 -1.85
CA ASP A 46 -9.33 13.87 -0.95
C ASP A 46 -8.97 12.37 -0.99
N ILE A 47 -9.95 11.48 -1.19
CA ILE A 47 -9.70 10.05 -1.41
C ILE A 47 -8.95 9.81 -2.73
N LYS A 48 -9.32 10.52 -3.80
CA LYS A 48 -8.59 10.47 -5.08
C LYS A 48 -7.16 10.97 -4.89
N LEU A 49 -6.97 12.11 -4.21
CA LEU A 49 -5.65 12.67 -3.93
C LEU A 49 -4.79 11.69 -3.12
N LEU A 50 -5.39 11.09 -2.09
CA LEU A 50 -4.75 10.07 -1.28
C LEU A 50 -4.26 8.91 -2.15
N ALA A 51 -5.15 8.33 -2.95
CA ALA A 51 -4.82 7.22 -3.84
C ALA A 51 -3.69 7.57 -4.82
N HIS A 52 -3.75 8.73 -5.48
CA HIS A 52 -2.70 9.17 -6.40
C HIS A 52 -1.35 9.38 -5.71
N THR A 53 -1.35 9.74 -4.43
CA THR A 53 -0.11 10.03 -3.71
C THR A 53 0.56 8.78 -3.17
N VAL A 54 -0.23 7.79 -2.76
CA VAL A 54 0.28 6.58 -2.08
C VAL A 54 0.45 5.40 -3.04
N LEU A 55 -0.30 5.35 -4.15
CA LEU A 55 -0.25 4.25 -5.11
C LEU A 55 0.61 4.61 -6.33
N PRO A 56 1.33 3.63 -6.91
CA PRO A 56 1.90 3.79 -8.24
C PRO A 56 0.78 3.92 -9.30
N PRO A 57 1.04 4.53 -10.47
CA PRO A 57 0.02 4.78 -11.48
C PRO A 57 -0.79 3.55 -11.90
N SER A 58 -0.14 2.39 -12.07
CA SER A 58 -0.81 1.13 -12.41
C SER A 58 -1.80 0.65 -11.34
N ALA A 59 -1.41 0.76 -10.06
CA ALA A 59 -2.28 0.45 -8.93
C ALA A 59 -3.41 1.49 -8.76
N GLY A 60 -3.17 2.76 -9.14
CA GLY A 60 -4.18 3.80 -9.16
C GLY A 60 -5.34 3.49 -10.10
N VAL A 61 -5.06 2.92 -11.27
CA VAL A 61 -6.11 2.47 -12.22
C VAL A 61 -6.94 1.34 -11.62
N LEU A 62 -6.29 0.35 -11.01
CA LEU A 62 -6.99 -0.76 -10.34
C LEU A 62 -7.84 -0.25 -9.17
N PHE A 63 -7.31 0.70 -8.39
CA PHE A 63 -8.06 1.33 -7.31
C PHE A 63 -9.31 2.04 -7.81
N ALA A 64 -9.22 2.83 -8.87
CA ALA A 64 -10.39 3.52 -9.43
C ALA A 64 -11.49 2.52 -9.83
N HIS A 65 -11.10 1.40 -10.46
CA HIS A 65 -12.03 0.34 -10.84
C HIS A 65 -12.68 -0.35 -9.62
N GLU A 66 -11.86 -0.75 -8.64
CA GLU A 66 -12.35 -1.44 -7.44
C GLU A 66 -13.19 -0.53 -6.54
N TRP A 67 -12.86 0.77 -6.50
CA TRP A 67 -13.62 1.75 -5.75
C TRP A 67 -14.98 2.00 -6.37
N GLU A 68 -15.06 2.12 -7.69
CA GLU A 68 -16.36 2.20 -8.38
C GLU A 68 -17.20 0.94 -8.13
N THR A 69 -16.59 -0.24 -8.20
CA THR A 69 -17.26 -1.52 -7.93
C THR A 69 -17.79 -1.57 -6.50
N ALA A 70 -17.00 -1.14 -5.52
CA ALA A 70 -17.43 -1.05 -4.12
C ALA A 70 -18.57 -0.03 -3.96
N CYS A 71 -18.45 1.18 -4.50
CA CYS A 71 -19.50 2.20 -4.46
C CYS A 71 -20.83 1.68 -5.00
N ARG A 72 -20.81 0.95 -6.13
CA ARG A 72 -22.01 0.31 -6.71
C ARG A 72 -22.65 -0.73 -5.77
N ALA A 73 -21.86 -1.41 -4.95
CA ALA A 73 -22.36 -2.36 -3.96
C ALA A 73 -22.99 -1.66 -2.73
N TYR A 74 -22.43 -0.54 -2.28
CA TYR A 74 -22.96 0.24 -1.15
C TYR A 74 -24.18 1.10 -1.54
N ALA A 75 -24.22 1.61 -2.77
CA ALA A 75 -25.19 2.60 -3.23
C ALA A 75 -26.67 2.22 -3.01
N PRO A 76 -27.14 0.97 -3.19
CA PRO A 76 -28.55 0.62 -2.97
C PRO A 76 -29.00 0.80 -1.51
N ALA A 77 -28.16 0.40 -0.55
CA ALA A 77 -28.47 0.55 0.87
C ALA A 77 -28.45 2.04 1.28
N LEU A 78 -27.44 2.77 0.81
CA LEU A 78 -27.31 4.20 1.05
C LEU A 78 -28.49 4.99 0.44
N LEU A 79 -28.93 4.63 -0.76
CA LEU A 79 -30.09 5.24 -1.42
C LEU A 79 -31.34 5.20 -0.54
N GLN A 80 -31.62 4.08 0.13
CA GLN A 80 -32.78 3.97 1.03
C GLN A 80 -32.67 4.93 2.22
N GLN A 81 -31.45 5.16 2.71
CA GLN A 81 -31.21 6.02 3.88
C GLN A 81 -31.27 7.51 3.53
N VAL A 82 -30.83 7.91 2.33
CA VAL A 82 -30.80 9.32 1.92
C VAL A 82 -32.09 9.81 1.25
N ARG A 83 -32.98 8.90 0.82
CA ARG A 83 -34.28 9.23 0.22
C ARG A 83 -35.17 10.12 1.08
N GLY A 84 -35.05 10.03 2.41
CA GLY A 84 -35.78 10.93 3.32
C GLY A 84 -35.38 12.40 3.18
N ASN A 85 -34.13 12.68 2.76
CA ASN A 85 -33.63 14.03 2.55
C ASN A 85 -33.86 14.52 1.12
N ASN A 86 -33.81 13.62 0.13
CA ASN A 86 -34.09 13.93 -1.26
C ASN A 86 -34.86 12.77 -1.92
N PRO A 87 -36.20 12.87 -2.05
CA PRO A 87 -37.02 11.80 -2.60
C PRO A 87 -36.73 11.47 -4.07
N ASN A 88 -36.21 12.44 -4.82
CA ASN A 88 -35.94 12.31 -6.26
C ASN A 88 -34.52 11.81 -6.56
N ILE A 89 -33.70 11.56 -5.54
CA ILE A 89 -32.33 11.08 -5.75
C ILE A 89 -32.34 9.69 -6.39
N THR A 90 -31.58 9.53 -7.45
CA THR A 90 -31.44 8.27 -8.16
C THR A 90 -30.24 7.47 -7.65
N LEU A 91 -30.18 6.18 -8.00
CA LEU A 91 -29.00 5.36 -7.71
C LEU A 91 -27.73 5.92 -8.39
N ALA A 92 -27.87 6.47 -9.59
CA ALA A 92 -26.76 7.08 -10.33
C ALA A 92 -26.23 8.32 -9.60
N ASP A 93 -27.11 9.17 -9.08
CA ASP A 93 -26.71 10.35 -8.30
C ASP A 93 -25.93 9.98 -7.04
N VAL A 94 -26.35 8.91 -6.35
CA VAL A 94 -25.63 8.39 -5.17
C VAL A 94 -24.24 7.92 -5.57
N ILE A 95 -24.11 7.15 -6.66
CA ILE A 95 -22.80 6.67 -7.14
C ILE A 95 -21.91 7.84 -7.55
N ASP A 96 -22.45 8.83 -8.26
CA ASP A 96 -21.68 10.01 -8.67
C ASP A 96 -21.28 10.88 -7.49
N ALA A 97 -22.10 10.99 -6.45
CA ALA A 97 -21.72 11.62 -5.20
C ALA A 97 -20.59 10.89 -4.49
N MET A 98 -20.66 9.56 -4.39
CA MET A 98 -19.59 8.74 -3.77
C MET A 98 -18.27 8.84 -4.57
N MET A 99 -18.34 8.97 -5.89
CA MET A 99 -17.16 9.05 -6.76
C MET A 99 -16.68 10.48 -7.02
N GLY A 100 -17.41 11.50 -6.54
CA GLY A 100 -17.15 12.91 -6.85
C GLY A 100 -17.18 13.20 -8.35
N ARG A 101 -18.24 12.76 -9.03
CA ARG A 101 -18.48 12.92 -10.48
C ARG A 101 -19.73 13.76 -10.74
N GLY A 102 -19.92 14.17 -11.99
CA GLY A 102 -21.09 14.93 -12.41
C GLY A 102 -21.24 16.23 -11.59
N PRO A 103 -22.36 16.45 -10.89
CA PRO A 103 -22.55 17.63 -10.04
C PRO A 103 -21.55 17.75 -8.88
N PHE A 104 -20.88 16.66 -8.50
CA PHE A 104 -20.02 16.57 -7.33
C PHE A 104 -18.53 16.64 -7.67
N VAL A 105 -18.15 17.20 -8.82
CA VAL A 105 -16.73 17.33 -9.22
C VAL A 105 -15.95 18.27 -8.29
N GLN A 106 -16.59 19.31 -7.74
CA GLN A 106 -15.92 20.27 -6.86
C GLN A 106 -15.92 19.80 -5.41
N ALA A 107 -14.75 19.82 -4.75
CA ALA A 107 -14.59 19.45 -3.35
C ALA A 107 -15.48 20.30 -2.39
N SER A 108 -15.74 21.56 -2.73
CA SER A 108 -16.65 22.44 -2.00
C SER A 108 -18.09 21.91 -1.98
N VAL A 109 -18.56 21.33 -3.09
CA VAL A 109 -19.89 20.69 -3.18
C VAL A 109 -19.87 19.37 -2.42
N GLN A 110 -18.78 18.60 -2.54
CA GLN A 110 -18.62 17.35 -1.80
C GLN A 110 -18.63 17.54 -0.28
N ALA A 111 -18.08 18.65 0.22
CA ALA A 111 -18.09 18.98 1.67
C ALA A 111 -19.50 19.20 2.24
N THR A 112 -20.51 19.42 1.38
CA THR A 112 -21.92 19.53 1.79
C THR A 112 -22.68 18.20 1.77
N LEU A 113 -22.03 17.11 1.36
CA LEU A 113 -22.64 15.79 1.33
C LEU A 113 -22.99 15.31 2.74
N LEU A 114 -24.02 14.48 2.83
CA LEU A 114 -24.44 13.87 4.09
C LEU A 114 -23.30 13.02 4.66
N GLN A 115 -23.07 13.10 5.98
CA GLN A 115 -22.00 12.35 6.64
C GLN A 115 -22.08 10.83 6.40
N ILE A 116 -23.30 10.29 6.29
CA ILE A 116 -23.51 8.88 5.99
C ILE A 116 -22.99 8.48 4.60
N LEU A 117 -23.12 9.38 3.63
CA LEU A 117 -22.58 9.19 2.29
C LEU A 117 -21.05 9.26 2.29
N LEU A 118 -20.47 10.23 3.00
CA LEU A 118 -19.01 10.33 3.16
C LEU A 118 -18.42 9.10 3.86
N ARG A 119 -19.10 8.60 4.91
CA ARG A 119 -18.73 7.38 5.62
C ARG A 119 -18.73 6.16 4.70
N ASP A 120 -19.80 5.93 3.97
CA ASP A 120 -19.90 4.77 3.08
C ASP A 120 -18.96 4.88 1.88
N THR A 121 -18.67 6.11 1.42
CA THR A 121 -17.62 6.38 0.42
C THR A 121 -16.23 5.99 0.93
N ALA A 122 -15.90 6.35 2.17
CA ALA A 122 -14.64 6.00 2.81
C ALA A 122 -14.51 4.48 3.03
N LEU A 123 -15.60 3.80 3.41
CA LEU A 123 -15.64 2.34 3.53
C LEU A 123 -15.43 1.66 2.16
N ALA A 124 -16.08 2.14 1.11
CA ALA A 124 -15.88 1.66 -0.25
C ALA A 124 -14.42 1.84 -0.70
N ALA A 125 -13.81 3.00 -0.41
CA ALA A 125 -12.40 3.26 -0.71
C ALA A 125 -11.47 2.32 0.06
N LYS A 126 -11.72 2.07 1.35
CA LYS A 126 -10.98 1.10 2.17
C LYS A 126 -11.05 -0.30 1.57
N GLN A 127 -12.24 -0.74 1.16
CA GLN A 127 -12.43 -2.04 0.52
C GLN A 127 -11.65 -2.15 -0.79
N ALA A 128 -11.65 -1.09 -1.60
CA ALA A 128 -10.90 -1.05 -2.85
C ALA A 128 -9.38 -1.10 -2.63
N MET A 129 -8.85 -0.36 -1.65
CA MET A 129 -7.43 -0.37 -1.28
C MET A 129 -6.94 -1.76 -0.87
N ARG A 130 -7.78 -2.56 -0.21
CA ARG A 130 -7.45 -3.94 0.18
C ARG A 130 -7.36 -4.92 -0.99
N LYS A 131 -8.01 -4.61 -2.11
CA LYS A 131 -7.98 -5.44 -3.32
C LYS A 131 -6.80 -5.15 -4.23
N ILE A 132 -6.05 -4.08 -3.96
CA ILE A 132 -4.88 -3.73 -4.77
C ILE A 132 -3.81 -4.82 -4.59
N PRO A 133 -3.43 -5.52 -5.67
CA PRO A 133 -2.39 -6.51 -5.61
C PRO A 133 -1.07 -5.82 -5.28
N GLU A 134 -0.40 -6.31 -4.25
CA GLU A 134 1.00 -5.93 -4.05
C GLU A 134 1.89 -6.75 -4.98
N PRO A 135 3.00 -6.18 -5.46
CA PRO A 135 4.09 -6.98 -5.97
C PRO A 135 4.35 -8.11 -4.97
N SER A 136 4.39 -9.36 -5.44
CA SER A 136 4.57 -10.53 -4.56
C SER A 136 5.73 -10.29 -3.59
N ILE A 137 5.65 -10.81 -2.38
CA ILE A 137 6.73 -10.67 -1.37
C ILE A 137 8.10 -11.06 -1.98
N GLN A 138 8.11 -12.10 -2.83
CA GLN A 138 9.27 -12.52 -3.63
C GLN A 138 9.78 -11.45 -4.60
N SER A 139 8.92 -10.62 -5.19
CA SER A 139 9.34 -9.54 -6.09
C SER A 139 10.01 -8.35 -5.39
N ARG A 140 9.83 -8.19 -4.06
CA ARG A 140 10.37 -7.04 -3.31
C ARG A 140 11.78 -7.27 -2.76
N TRP A 141 12.12 -8.50 -2.36
CA TRP A 141 13.49 -8.89 -1.98
C TRP A 141 14.18 -9.80 -2.99
N GLY A 142 13.45 -10.57 -3.79
CA GLY A 142 14.04 -11.46 -4.81
C GLY A 142 14.67 -10.70 -5.97
N SER A 143 14.33 -9.43 -6.16
CA SER A 143 14.99 -8.52 -7.10
C SER A 143 16.29 -7.90 -6.57
N ILE A 144 16.58 -8.03 -5.27
CA ILE A 144 17.80 -7.48 -4.65
C ILE A 144 18.96 -8.34 -5.12
N ARG A 145 19.76 -7.81 -6.05
CA ARG A 145 21.00 -8.41 -6.53
C ARG A 145 22.18 -7.57 -6.10
N GLN A 146 23.32 -8.23 -5.87
CA GLN A 146 24.60 -7.56 -5.69
C GLN A 146 25.02 -6.96 -7.03
N GLU A 147 25.33 -5.66 -7.05
CA GLU A 147 25.83 -5.03 -8.27
C GLU A 147 27.28 -5.44 -8.54
N ALA A 148 27.75 -5.29 -9.79
CA ALA A 148 29.09 -5.72 -10.19
C ALA A 148 30.24 -5.09 -9.39
N ARG A 149 30.02 -3.90 -8.81
CA ARG A 149 31.03 -3.17 -8.01
C ARG A 149 30.64 -3.02 -6.53
N GLU A 150 29.53 -3.61 -6.12
CA GLU A 150 29.05 -3.48 -4.74
C GLU A 150 29.71 -4.52 -3.84
N SER A 151 30.11 -4.10 -2.63
CA SER A 151 30.62 -5.02 -1.62
C SER A 151 29.55 -6.01 -1.17
N TYR A 152 29.99 -7.22 -0.79
CA TYR A 152 29.07 -8.24 -0.31
C TYR A 152 28.32 -7.81 0.97
N SER A 153 28.99 -7.06 1.85
CA SER A 153 28.37 -6.50 3.07
C SER A 153 27.25 -5.51 2.77
N SER A 154 27.46 -4.57 1.84
CA SER A 154 26.45 -3.59 1.41
C SER A 154 25.21 -4.30 0.81
N PHE A 155 25.45 -5.31 -0.02
CA PHE A 155 24.39 -6.15 -0.55
C PHE A 155 23.61 -6.87 0.56
N MET A 156 24.32 -7.49 1.51
CA MET A 156 23.73 -8.20 2.64
C MET A 156 22.91 -7.26 3.54
N ASP A 157 23.34 -6.03 3.77
CA ASP A 157 22.60 -5.04 4.56
C ASP A 157 21.25 -4.71 3.90
N ARG A 158 21.23 -4.51 2.58
CA ARG A 158 19.99 -4.28 1.82
C ARG A 158 19.07 -5.49 1.87
N LEU A 159 19.62 -6.69 1.67
CA LEU A 159 18.88 -7.95 1.69
C LEU A 159 18.27 -8.24 3.07
N LEU A 160 19.08 -8.15 4.13
CA LEU A 160 18.66 -8.35 5.53
C LEU A 160 17.56 -7.36 5.90
N THR A 161 17.71 -6.09 5.53
CA THR A 161 16.72 -5.04 5.79
C THR A 161 15.40 -5.35 5.09
N ALA A 162 15.43 -5.71 3.80
CA ALA A 162 14.23 -5.97 3.02
C ALA A 162 13.47 -7.22 3.48
N VAL A 163 14.19 -8.31 3.78
CA VAL A 163 13.58 -9.55 4.29
C VAL A 163 13.03 -9.36 5.71
N SER A 164 13.76 -8.64 6.57
CA SER A 164 13.34 -8.41 7.97
C SER A 164 12.08 -7.56 8.09
N ARG A 165 11.82 -6.66 7.12
CA ARG A 165 10.63 -5.80 7.09
C ARG A 165 9.36 -6.50 6.63
N GLN A 166 9.47 -7.60 5.88
CA GLN A 166 8.32 -8.22 5.21
C GLN A 166 7.95 -9.60 5.74
N ILE A 167 8.90 -10.28 6.38
CA ILE A 167 8.68 -11.59 6.98
C ILE A 167 8.69 -11.39 8.50
N GLU A 168 7.78 -12.02 9.24
CA GLU A 168 7.78 -11.98 10.71
C GLU A 168 8.44 -13.23 11.31
N ASN A 169 8.20 -14.40 10.69
CA ASN A 169 8.74 -15.68 11.17
C ASN A 169 10.28 -15.72 11.07
N PRO A 170 11.00 -15.93 12.20
CA PRO A 170 12.46 -15.87 12.24
C PRO A 170 13.15 -17.03 11.50
N GLU A 171 12.56 -18.22 11.51
CA GLU A 171 13.08 -19.40 10.80
C GLU A 171 12.96 -19.21 9.28
N ALA A 172 11.81 -18.72 8.82
CA ALA A 172 11.58 -18.39 7.42
C ALA A 172 12.54 -17.27 6.93
N LYS A 173 12.80 -16.25 7.76
CA LYS A 173 13.81 -15.22 7.46
C LYS A 173 15.17 -15.83 7.18
N GLN A 174 15.66 -16.67 8.09
CA GLN A 174 16.99 -17.28 7.99
C GLN A 174 17.14 -18.10 6.71
N ILE A 175 16.15 -18.95 6.40
CA ILE A 175 16.15 -19.79 5.20
C ILE A 175 16.20 -18.92 3.93
N ILE A 176 15.35 -17.89 3.87
CA ILE A 176 15.24 -17.01 2.70
C ILE A 176 16.50 -16.16 2.52
N ILE A 177 17.03 -15.59 3.60
CA ILE A 177 18.27 -14.80 3.54
C ILE A 177 19.42 -15.68 3.05
N LYS A 178 19.58 -16.89 3.60
CA LYS A 178 20.66 -17.81 3.21
C LYS A 178 20.60 -18.15 1.72
N GLN A 179 19.40 -18.42 1.20
CA GLN A 179 19.21 -18.75 -0.22
C GLN A 179 19.59 -17.56 -1.12
N LEU A 180 19.05 -16.38 -0.83
CA LEU A 180 19.23 -15.19 -1.66
C LEU A 180 20.64 -14.61 -1.56
N ALA A 181 21.28 -14.71 -0.39
CA ALA A 181 22.65 -14.29 -0.17
C ALA A 181 23.60 -14.96 -1.18
N PHE A 182 23.31 -16.20 -1.59
CA PHE A 182 24.04 -16.90 -2.63
C PHE A 182 23.49 -16.65 -4.04
N GLU A 183 22.18 -16.86 -4.28
CA GLU A 183 21.62 -16.79 -5.63
C GLU A 183 21.74 -15.41 -6.27
N ASN A 184 21.64 -14.36 -5.46
CA ASN A 184 21.63 -12.98 -5.91
C ASN A 184 22.98 -12.26 -5.73
N ALA A 185 24.01 -12.95 -5.23
CA ALA A 185 25.38 -12.46 -5.24
C ALA A 185 25.91 -12.31 -6.68
N ASN A 186 26.95 -11.50 -6.85
CA ASN A 186 27.69 -11.44 -8.11
C ASN A 186 28.53 -12.73 -8.30
N GLU A 187 29.10 -12.93 -9.49
CA GLU A 187 29.78 -14.19 -9.81
C GLU A 187 31.03 -14.44 -8.97
N ASP A 188 31.83 -13.41 -8.70
CA ASP A 188 32.97 -13.52 -7.79
C ASP A 188 32.52 -13.95 -6.40
N CYS A 189 31.39 -13.36 -5.93
CA CYS A 189 30.86 -13.67 -4.63
C CYS A 189 30.30 -15.09 -4.51
N LYS A 190 29.60 -15.55 -5.55
CA LYS A 190 29.13 -16.94 -5.65
C LYS A 190 30.28 -17.93 -5.61
N LEU A 191 31.38 -17.65 -6.30
CA LEU A 191 32.55 -18.54 -6.33
C LEU A 191 33.13 -18.77 -4.93
N ALA A 192 33.28 -17.72 -4.12
CA ALA A 192 33.81 -17.91 -2.76
C ALA A 192 32.79 -18.49 -1.77
N LEU A 193 31.48 -18.35 -2.02
CA LEU A 193 30.42 -18.90 -1.16
C LEU A 193 30.10 -20.37 -1.44
N ARG A 194 30.38 -20.87 -2.66
CA ARG A 194 30.15 -22.28 -3.06
C ARG A 194 30.62 -23.33 -2.05
N PRO A 195 31.80 -23.21 -1.41
CA PRO A 195 32.27 -24.22 -0.46
C PRO A 195 31.44 -24.33 0.82
N ILE A 196 30.73 -23.26 1.20
CA ILE A 196 30.03 -23.18 2.49
C ILE A 196 28.50 -23.20 2.36
N ILE A 197 27.93 -22.89 1.18
CA ILE A 197 26.48 -22.71 1.03
C ILE A 197 25.66 -23.98 1.36
N HIS A 198 26.20 -25.16 1.07
CA HIS A 198 25.55 -26.44 1.33
C HIS A 198 25.74 -26.94 2.77
N ASN A 199 26.57 -26.27 3.57
CA ASN A 199 26.75 -26.62 4.97
C ASN A 199 25.52 -26.13 5.77
N PRO A 200 24.78 -27.02 6.46
CA PRO A 200 23.65 -26.64 7.29
C PRO A 200 24.03 -25.66 8.41
N ALA A 201 25.26 -25.73 8.91
CA ALA A 201 25.78 -24.88 9.98
C ALA A 201 26.22 -23.47 9.51
N THR A 202 26.22 -23.20 8.20
CA THR A 202 26.56 -21.88 7.68
C THR A 202 25.41 -20.91 7.92
N ASP A 203 25.68 -19.90 8.73
CA ASP A 203 24.82 -18.76 9.00
C ASP A 203 25.27 -17.51 8.23
N THR A 204 24.54 -16.40 8.40
CA THR A 204 24.84 -15.12 7.75
C THR A 204 26.20 -14.54 8.17
N ALA A 205 26.66 -14.82 9.39
CA ALA A 205 27.94 -14.36 9.89
C ALA A 205 29.10 -15.06 9.16
N ALA A 206 29.01 -16.38 8.99
CA ALA A 206 29.99 -17.16 8.22
C ALA A 206 30.12 -16.67 6.77
N MET A 207 29.01 -16.25 6.14
CA MET A 207 29.03 -15.68 4.79
C MET A 207 29.71 -14.30 4.73
N LEU A 208 29.51 -13.45 5.74
CA LEU A 208 30.14 -12.13 5.82
C LEU A 208 31.65 -12.22 6.09
N HIS A 209 32.09 -13.20 6.88
CA HIS A 209 33.50 -13.36 7.24
C HIS A 209 34.41 -13.72 6.06
N ILE A 210 33.89 -14.35 5.00
CA ILE A 210 34.67 -14.66 3.78
C ILE A 210 35.25 -13.39 3.12
N TYR A 211 34.62 -12.23 3.32
CA TYR A 211 35.02 -10.97 2.68
C TYR A 211 35.64 -9.93 3.63
N GLN A 212 35.87 -10.32 4.89
CA GLN A 212 36.57 -9.48 5.87
C GLN A 212 38.05 -9.89 6.04
N SER A 213 38.54 -10.83 5.23
CA SER A 213 39.93 -11.34 5.26
C SER A 213 40.76 -10.80 4.11
#